data_AF-A0A9P9EGF9-F1
#
_entry.id   AF-A0A9P9EGF9-F1
#
_cell.length_a   1.000
_cell.length_b   1.000
_cell.length_c   1.000
_cell.angle_alpha   90.00
_cell.angle_beta   90.00
_cell.angle_gamma   90.00
#
_symmetry.space_group_name_H-M   'P 1'
#
loop_
_entity.id
_entity.type
_entity.pdbx_description
1 polymer ?
#
loop_
_entity_poly.entity_id
_entity_poly.type
_entity_poly.pdbx_seq_one_letter_code
_entity_poly.pdbx_strand_id
1 'polypeptide(L)'
;MSIGLSQAMNTPGSIYQQCPQFDYKNMHSQDHEVYANVLPVFTNEIVQFHNYYRYFPDLSTIHPFQRPFLLFSPPLYIFRNGRPINSAPFQALLSVSPLIRALYAKYPSIVGIRLPKGVDQAAIHNVLVWLINACHYTWPHEIQPTGSFSWNLAVARAARWLGFSPLYYQQLFHHVYGRIFMFQGNDHCFDHMIEIETRAIGNWDPFYRKLCQRLAAMRYQGLLSDQMAAFVYGKKHAKLRAGMNGYDLQHENRRRLIRGS
;
A
#
# COMPACT_ATOMS: atom_id res chain seq x y z
N MET A 1 -54.80 -22.19 -47.05
CA MET A 1 -53.53 -21.73 -47.63
C MET A 1 -52.50 -21.73 -46.52
N SER A 2 -51.52 -22.63 -46.63
CA SER A 2 -50.58 -22.99 -45.57
C SER A 2 -49.17 -22.80 -46.12
N ILE A 3 -48.36 -21.99 -45.45
CA ILE A 3 -46.90 -21.85 -45.60
C ILE A 3 -46.42 -21.46 -44.19
N GLY A 4 -45.58 -22.15 -43.42
CA GLY A 4 -44.66 -23.24 -43.74
C GLY A 4 -43.22 -22.73 -43.81
N LEU A 5 -42.63 -22.23 -42.71
CA LEU A 5 -41.18 -22.06 -42.58
C LEU A 5 -40.72 -22.27 -41.12
N SER A 6 -40.05 -23.40 -40.94
CA SER A 6 -39.16 -23.75 -39.84
C SER A 6 -37.79 -23.11 -40.07
N GLN A 7 -37.15 -22.56 -39.05
CA GLN A 7 -35.70 -22.57 -38.92
C GLN A 7 -35.29 -22.40 -37.45
N ALA A 8 -34.49 -23.36 -36.98
CA ALA A 8 -33.81 -23.39 -35.70
C ALA A 8 -32.58 -22.48 -35.72
N MET A 9 -32.15 -21.94 -34.56
CA MET A 9 -30.73 -21.74 -34.25
C MET A 9 -30.47 -21.37 -32.76
N ASN A 10 -29.81 -22.31 -32.09
CA ASN A 10 -28.68 -22.21 -31.16
C ASN A 10 -28.72 -21.25 -29.95
N THR A 11 -28.94 -21.86 -28.79
CA THR A 11 -28.49 -21.39 -27.48
C THR A 11 -26.96 -21.53 -27.35
N PRO A 12 -26.21 -20.52 -26.86
CA PRO A 12 -24.81 -20.68 -26.52
C PRO A 12 -24.70 -21.45 -25.20
N GLY A 13 -24.07 -22.63 -25.28
CA GLY A 13 -23.79 -23.50 -24.16
C GLY A 13 -22.76 -22.92 -23.17
N SER A 14 -22.93 -23.34 -21.93
CA SER A 14 -21.99 -23.19 -20.80
C SER A 14 -20.59 -23.68 -21.19
N ILE A 15 -19.59 -22.80 -21.08
CA ILE A 15 -18.16 -23.17 -21.11
C ILE A 15 -17.57 -22.87 -19.73
N TYR A 16 -17.86 -23.72 -18.74
CA TYR A 16 -17.01 -23.86 -17.56
C TYR A 16 -15.84 -24.78 -17.94
N GLN A 17 -14.77 -24.20 -18.49
CA GLN A 17 -13.50 -24.91 -18.62
C GLN A 17 -12.74 -24.86 -17.29
N GLN A 18 -12.32 -26.04 -16.84
CA GLN A 18 -11.60 -26.28 -15.59
C GLN A 18 -10.28 -25.49 -15.56
N CYS A 19 -10.07 -24.71 -14.50
CA CYS A 19 -8.76 -24.10 -14.21
C CYS A 19 -7.76 -25.18 -13.79
N PRO A 20 -6.54 -25.24 -14.36
CA PRO A 20 -5.49 -26.13 -13.87
C PRO A 20 -5.00 -25.66 -12.49
N GLN A 21 -4.88 -26.60 -11.55
CA GLN A 21 -4.18 -26.38 -10.28
C GLN A 21 -2.67 -26.33 -10.55
N PHE A 22 -1.98 -25.32 -10.04
CA PHE A 22 -0.52 -25.22 -10.11
C PHE A 22 0.11 -25.26 -8.71
N ASP A 23 1.11 -26.13 -8.58
CA ASP A 23 1.85 -26.47 -7.37
C ASP A 23 3.01 -25.47 -7.16
N TYR A 24 3.09 -24.88 -5.95
CA TYR A 24 4.07 -23.86 -5.59
C TYR A 24 5.15 -24.46 -4.69
N LYS A 25 6.09 -25.20 -5.29
CA LYS A 25 7.34 -25.57 -4.62
C LYS A 25 8.52 -25.02 -5.41
N ASN A 26 9.33 -24.23 -4.72
CA ASN A 26 10.60 -23.63 -5.14
C ASN A 26 10.51 -22.24 -5.78
N MET A 27 10.56 -21.20 -4.93
CA MET A 27 11.25 -19.96 -5.29
C MET A 27 11.59 -19.17 -4.01
N HIS A 28 12.81 -19.36 -3.52
CA HIS A 28 13.47 -18.49 -2.55
C HIS A 28 14.56 -17.69 -3.28
N SER A 29 14.52 -16.36 -3.19
CA SER A 29 15.64 -15.53 -2.72
C SER A 29 15.30 -14.04 -2.86
N GLN A 30 15.26 -13.37 -1.70
CA GLN A 30 15.63 -12.00 -1.35
C GLN A 30 15.60 -10.89 -2.44
N ASP A 31 14.87 -9.82 -2.11
CA ASP A 31 14.73 -8.50 -2.78
C ASP A 31 13.72 -8.32 -3.93
N HIS A 32 12.81 -9.28 -4.18
CA HIS A 32 11.79 -9.18 -5.25
C HIS A 32 10.31 -9.31 -4.83
N GLU A 33 9.95 -9.25 -3.55
CA GLU A 33 8.57 -9.54 -3.11
C GLU A 33 7.48 -8.54 -3.56
N VAL A 34 7.83 -7.35 -4.05
CA VAL A 34 6.84 -6.42 -4.64
C VAL A 34 6.46 -6.80 -6.07
N TYR A 35 7.32 -7.54 -6.79
CA TYR A 35 7.15 -7.81 -8.22
C TYR A 35 6.58 -9.20 -8.56
N ALA A 36 6.47 -10.11 -7.59
CA ALA A 36 6.08 -11.51 -7.83
C ALA A 36 4.56 -11.78 -7.94
N ASN A 37 3.72 -10.73 -8.01
CA ASN A 37 2.26 -10.84 -7.84
C ASN A 37 1.44 -10.23 -8.99
N VAL A 38 1.89 -10.38 -10.23
CA VAL A 38 1.18 -9.91 -11.42
C VAL A 38 0.56 -11.10 -12.16
N LEU A 39 -0.72 -11.01 -12.53
CA LEU A 39 -1.38 -11.97 -13.42
C LEU A 39 -1.35 -11.41 -14.85
N PRO A 40 -0.56 -11.97 -15.79
CA PRO A 40 -0.65 -11.59 -17.18
C PRO A 40 -1.88 -12.22 -17.83
N VAL A 41 -2.69 -11.42 -18.52
CA VAL A 41 -3.64 -11.90 -19.53
C VAL A 41 -3.17 -11.36 -20.87
N PHE A 42 -3.07 -12.21 -21.88
CA PHE A 42 -2.56 -11.86 -23.21
C PHE A 42 -3.68 -11.32 -24.09
N THR A 43 -3.52 -10.11 -24.62
CA THR A 43 -4.19 -9.65 -25.85
C THR A 43 -3.20 -8.85 -26.71
N ASN A 44 -3.26 -9.05 -28.03
CA ASN A 44 -2.21 -8.73 -29.01
C ASN A 44 -2.16 -7.27 -29.51
N GLU A 45 -2.53 -6.27 -28.71
CA GLU A 45 -2.62 -4.87 -29.17
C GLU A 45 -1.81 -3.88 -28.31
N ILE A 46 -0.52 -4.12 -28.05
CA ILE A 46 0.27 -3.19 -27.22
C ILE A 46 1.73 -3.05 -27.69
N VAL A 47 1.97 -2.29 -28.76
CA VAL A 47 3.33 -1.82 -29.09
C VAL A 47 3.40 -0.29 -29.23
N GLN A 48 2.31 0.43 -29.52
CA GLN A 48 2.35 1.90 -29.61
C GLN A 48 2.00 2.65 -28.30
N PHE A 49 1.51 1.96 -27.25
CA PHE A 49 1.12 2.57 -25.98
C PHE A 49 2.22 2.68 -24.91
N HIS A 50 3.39 2.06 -25.11
CA HIS A 50 4.39 1.90 -24.04
C HIS A 50 5.09 3.20 -23.59
N ASN A 51 5.23 4.20 -24.47
CA ASN A 51 5.94 5.44 -24.12
C ASN A 51 5.03 6.48 -23.44
N TYR A 52 3.72 6.45 -23.68
CA TYR A 52 2.77 7.43 -23.13
C TYR A 52 2.65 7.31 -21.60
N TYR A 53 2.64 6.07 -21.09
CA TYR A 53 2.37 5.82 -19.68
C TYR A 53 3.60 5.88 -18.77
N ARG A 54 4.82 5.91 -19.34
CA ARG A 54 6.05 6.17 -18.56
C ARG A 54 6.06 7.57 -17.95
N TYR A 55 5.36 8.50 -18.60
CA TYR A 55 5.23 9.91 -18.20
C TYR A 55 3.79 10.29 -17.88
N PHE A 56 2.94 9.32 -17.50
CA PHE A 56 1.55 9.61 -17.21
C PHE A 56 1.46 10.71 -16.13
N PRO A 57 0.77 11.82 -16.40
CA PRO A 57 0.83 13.00 -15.54
C PRO A 57 0.29 12.70 -14.15
N ASP A 58 0.89 13.34 -13.16
CA ASP A 58 0.44 13.24 -11.77
C ASP A 58 -0.90 13.97 -11.61
N LEU A 59 -1.83 13.46 -10.79
CA LEU A 59 -3.19 14.01 -10.67
C LEU A 59 -3.18 15.52 -10.35
N SER A 60 -2.20 15.98 -9.56
CA SER A 60 -1.98 17.39 -9.24
C SER A 60 -1.68 18.28 -10.45
N THR A 61 -1.10 17.72 -11.50
CA THR A 61 -0.71 18.42 -12.74
C THR A 61 -1.75 18.35 -13.84
N ILE A 62 -2.71 17.43 -13.75
CA ILE A 62 -3.80 17.29 -14.72
C ILE A 62 -4.78 18.44 -14.53
N HIS A 63 -5.16 19.09 -15.65
CA HIS A 63 -6.11 20.19 -15.63
C HIS A 63 -7.44 19.74 -15.01
N PRO A 64 -8.09 20.52 -14.12
CA PRO A 64 -9.31 20.11 -13.43
C PRO A 64 -10.42 19.57 -14.35
N PHE A 65 -10.68 20.22 -15.49
CA PHE A 65 -11.66 19.73 -16.48
C PHE A 65 -11.31 18.38 -17.12
N GLN A 66 -10.05 17.96 -17.10
CA GLN A 66 -9.61 16.68 -17.66
C GLN A 66 -9.69 15.53 -16.65
N ARG A 67 -9.70 15.81 -15.35
CA ARG A 67 -9.64 14.79 -14.29
C ARG A 67 -10.84 13.84 -14.27
N PRO A 68 -12.10 14.27 -14.51
CA PRO A 68 -13.23 13.35 -14.58
C PRO A 68 -13.06 12.29 -15.66
N PHE A 69 -12.32 12.57 -16.73
CA PHE A 69 -12.11 11.61 -17.82
C PHE A 69 -11.25 10.41 -17.42
N LEU A 70 -10.43 10.54 -16.37
CA LEU A 70 -9.65 9.42 -15.82
C LEU A 70 -10.54 8.27 -15.33
N LEU A 71 -11.79 8.59 -14.98
CA LEU A 71 -12.77 7.63 -14.45
C LEU A 71 -13.41 6.77 -15.53
N PHE A 72 -13.29 7.13 -16.81
CA PHE A 72 -13.82 6.33 -17.93
C PHE A 72 -12.87 5.21 -18.39
N SER A 73 -11.72 5.07 -17.74
CA SER A 73 -10.77 4.01 -18.05
C SER A 73 -11.23 2.64 -17.52
N PRO A 74 -10.83 1.53 -18.17
CA PRO A 74 -11.09 0.19 -17.65
C PRO A 74 -10.62 0.02 -16.20
N PRO A 75 -11.29 -0.80 -15.39
CA PRO A 75 -10.91 -1.00 -13.99
C PRO A 75 -9.64 -1.85 -13.86
N LEU A 76 -8.78 -1.48 -12.92
CA LEU A 76 -7.78 -2.38 -12.35
C LEU A 76 -8.36 -3.06 -11.13
N TYR A 77 -8.38 -4.40 -11.12
CA TYR A 77 -8.94 -5.17 -10.01
C TYR A 77 -7.91 -5.41 -8.90
N ILE A 78 -8.34 -5.31 -7.66
CA ILE A 78 -7.55 -5.67 -6.48
C ILE A 78 -8.04 -7.01 -5.98
N PHE A 79 -7.15 -7.99 -5.87
CA PHE A 79 -7.46 -9.35 -5.47
C PHE A 79 -6.96 -9.66 -4.06
N ARG A 80 -7.73 -10.43 -3.30
CA ARG A 80 -7.29 -11.04 -2.04
C ARG A 80 -7.67 -12.52 -2.05
N ASN A 81 -6.69 -13.39 -1.82
CA ASN A 81 -6.90 -14.85 -1.85
C ASN A 81 -7.61 -15.33 -3.13
N GLY A 82 -7.20 -14.79 -4.29
CA GLY A 82 -7.77 -15.15 -5.60
C GLY A 82 -9.14 -14.56 -5.91
N ARG A 83 -9.75 -13.78 -5.01
CA ARG A 83 -11.06 -13.14 -5.25
C ARG A 83 -10.91 -11.63 -5.42
N PRO A 84 -11.62 -10.99 -6.38
CA PRO A 84 -11.63 -9.54 -6.49
C PRO A 84 -12.34 -8.95 -5.25
N ILE A 85 -11.71 -7.98 -4.60
CA ILE A 85 -12.22 -7.31 -3.40
C ILE A 85 -12.56 -5.83 -3.62
N ASN A 86 -11.95 -5.20 -4.62
CA ASN A 86 -12.15 -3.81 -5.01
C ASN A 86 -11.65 -3.61 -6.45
N SER A 87 -12.00 -2.46 -7.04
CA SER A 87 -11.46 -2.02 -8.32
C SER A 87 -11.42 -0.50 -8.37
N ALA A 88 -10.54 0.08 -9.18
CA ALA A 88 -10.56 1.51 -9.47
C ALA A 88 -10.18 1.78 -10.95
N PRO A 89 -10.63 2.90 -11.53
CA PRO A 89 -10.29 3.27 -12.90
C PRO A 89 -8.77 3.33 -13.08
N PHE A 90 -8.28 2.62 -14.09
CA PHE A 90 -6.85 2.40 -14.28
C PHE A 90 -6.06 3.70 -14.50
N GLN A 91 -6.56 4.63 -15.30
CA GLN A 91 -5.92 5.93 -15.53
C GLN A 91 -5.88 6.80 -14.26
N ALA A 92 -6.91 6.71 -13.40
CA ALA A 92 -6.90 7.39 -12.11
C ALA A 92 -5.82 6.80 -11.19
N LEU A 93 -5.62 5.48 -11.17
CA LEU A 93 -4.54 4.86 -10.42
C LEU A 93 -3.15 5.26 -10.95
N LEU A 94 -2.99 5.34 -12.27
CA LEU A 94 -1.74 5.79 -12.90
C LEU A 94 -1.38 7.24 -12.54
N SER A 95 -2.37 8.13 -12.38
CA SER A 95 -2.11 9.53 -12.03
C SER A 95 -1.65 9.74 -10.59
N VAL A 96 -1.89 8.79 -9.69
CA VAL A 96 -1.50 8.92 -8.28
C VAL A 96 -0.40 7.96 -7.85
N SER A 97 -0.19 6.85 -8.58
CA SER A 97 0.70 5.77 -8.16
C SER A 97 1.92 5.59 -9.07
N PRO A 98 3.10 6.12 -8.70
CA PRO A 98 4.37 5.75 -9.32
C PRO A 98 4.59 4.24 -9.44
N LEU A 99 4.14 3.46 -8.45
CA LEU A 99 4.26 2.00 -8.47
C LEU A 99 3.45 1.38 -9.61
N ILE A 100 2.17 1.77 -9.76
CA ILE A 100 1.31 1.26 -10.83
C ILE A 100 1.83 1.72 -12.20
N ARG A 101 2.36 2.94 -12.32
CA ARG A 101 3.05 3.40 -13.54
C ARG A 101 4.24 2.50 -13.91
N ALA A 102 5.10 2.21 -12.93
CA ALA A 102 6.25 1.32 -13.13
C ALA A 102 5.83 -0.12 -13.47
N LEU A 103 4.78 -0.63 -12.82
CA LEU A 103 4.22 -1.95 -13.11
C LEU A 103 3.63 -2.03 -14.51
N TYR A 104 2.87 -1.04 -14.95
CA TYR A 104 2.30 -0.99 -16.29
C TYR A 104 3.38 -0.87 -17.37
N ALA A 105 4.41 -0.06 -17.13
CA ALA A 105 5.55 0.05 -18.06
C ALA A 105 6.27 -1.29 -18.27
N LYS A 106 6.20 -2.19 -17.28
CA LYS A 106 6.75 -3.56 -17.37
C LYS A 106 5.73 -4.58 -17.88
N TYR A 107 4.46 -4.42 -17.51
CA TYR A 107 3.35 -5.35 -17.79
C TYR A 107 2.11 -4.56 -18.26
N PRO A 108 2.03 -4.20 -19.55
CA PRO A 108 0.96 -3.36 -20.06
C PRO A 108 -0.42 -4.01 -20.06
N SER A 109 -0.48 -5.33 -19.99
CA SER A 109 -1.74 -6.08 -19.91
C SER A 109 -2.15 -6.40 -18.48
N ILE A 110 -1.63 -5.65 -17.49
CA ILE A 110 -2.00 -5.83 -16.09
C ILE A 110 -3.48 -5.50 -15.87
N VAL A 111 -4.26 -6.51 -15.49
CA VAL A 111 -5.69 -6.37 -15.17
C VAL A 111 -5.97 -6.32 -13.67
N GLY A 112 -4.96 -6.62 -12.85
CA GLY A 112 -5.10 -6.49 -11.41
C GLY A 112 -3.84 -6.75 -10.58
N ILE A 113 -3.96 -6.43 -9.30
CA ILE A 113 -2.91 -6.53 -8.29
C ILE A 113 -3.39 -7.34 -7.09
N ARG A 114 -2.48 -8.08 -6.44
CA ARG A 114 -2.83 -8.89 -5.24
C ARG A 114 -2.50 -8.14 -3.97
N LEU A 115 -3.49 -7.97 -3.10
CA LEU A 115 -3.34 -7.41 -1.76
C LEU A 115 -2.60 -8.39 -0.84
N PRO A 116 -1.49 -8.01 -0.19
CA PRO A 116 -0.77 -8.87 0.73
C PRO A 116 -1.58 -9.09 2.01
N LYS A 117 -1.24 -10.19 2.69
CA LYS A 117 -1.75 -10.45 4.03
C LYS A 117 -1.29 -9.33 4.97
N GLY A 118 -2.23 -8.69 5.66
CA GLY A 118 -1.94 -7.62 6.63
C GLY A 118 -2.34 -6.21 6.20
N VAL A 119 -2.70 -5.99 4.92
CA VAL A 119 -3.32 -4.72 4.52
C VAL A 119 -4.83 -4.80 4.75
N ASP A 120 -5.37 -3.76 5.38
CA ASP A 120 -6.79 -3.65 5.69
C ASP A 120 -7.60 -3.36 4.41
N GLN A 121 -8.61 -4.19 4.13
CA GLN A 121 -9.44 -4.07 2.94
C GLN A 121 -10.36 -2.83 2.98
N ALA A 122 -10.88 -2.48 4.15
CA ALA A 122 -11.71 -1.29 4.31
C ALA A 122 -10.86 -0.02 4.13
N ALA A 123 -9.61 -0.04 4.61
CA ALA A 123 -8.67 1.06 4.37
C ALA A 123 -8.34 1.21 2.88
N ILE A 124 -8.14 0.10 2.14
CA ILE A 124 -7.98 0.15 0.68
C ILE A 124 -9.21 0.78 0.02
N HIS A 125 -10.41 0.32 0.39
CA HIS A 125 -11.64 0.89 -0.13
C HIS A 125 -11.72 2.41 0.10
N ASN A 126 -11.39 2.87 1.30
CA ASN A 126 -11.38 4.30 1.63
C ASN A 126 -10.41 5.11 0.76
N VAL A 127 -9.20 4.58 0.52
CA VAL A 127 -8.22 5.23 -0.38
C VAL A 127 -8.75 5.30 -1.82
N LEU A 128 -9.43 4.26 -2.31
CA LEU A 128 -10.01 4.27 -3.65
C LEU A 128 -11.21 5.20 -3.78
N VAL A 129 -12.06 5.29 -2.75
CA VAL A 129 -13.16 6.26 -2.70
C VAL A 129 -12.60 7.68 -2.72
N TRP A 130 -11.55 7.95 -1.95
CA TRP A 130 -10.84 9.23 -2.02
C TRP A 130 -10.33 9.50 -3.44
N LEU A 131 -9.74 8.51 -4.13
CA LEU A 131 -9.23 8.68 -5.50
C LEU A 131 -10.34 9.07 -6.48
N ILE A 132 -11.49 8.41 -6.41
CA ILE A 132 -12.64 8.72 -7.27
C ILE A 132 -13.09 10.17 -7.01
N ASN A 133 -13.24 10.56 -5.74
CA ASN A 133 -13.63 11.92 -5.38
C ASN A 133 -12.58 12.96 -5.80
N ALA A 134 -11.29 12.65 -5.66
CA ALA A 134 -10.17 13.50 -6.07
C ALA A 134 -10.20 13.85 -7.56
N CYS A 135 -10.74 12.96 -8.40
CA CYS A 135 -10.91 13.22 -9.83
C CYS A 135 -12.00 14.25 -10.15
N HIS A 136 -12.89 14.55 -9.20
CA HIS A 136 -13.94 15.57 -9.36
C HIS A 136 -13.57 16.93 -8.78
N TYR A 137 -12.51 17.04 -7.98
CA TYR A 137 -12.12 18.30 -7.33
C TYR A 137 -11.22 19.18 -8.22
N THR A 138 -11.30 20.49 -7.97
CA THR A 138 -10.42 21.51 -8.60
C THR A 138 -8.97 21.39 -8.15
N TRP A 139 -8.73 20.92 -6.93
CA TRP A 139 -7.40 20.57 -6.42
C TRP A 139 -7.48 19.21 -5.72
N PRO A 140 -6.61 18.23 -6.04
CA PRO A 140 -6.65 16.95 -5.36
C PRO A 140 -6.11 17.17 -3.94
N HIS A 141 -7.04 17.27 -2.98
CA HIS A 141 -6.69 17.42 -1.57
C HIS A 141 -6.07 16.13 -1.04
N GLU A 142 -5.09 16.25 -0.15
CA GLU A 142 -4.54 15.10 0.57
C GLU A 142 -5.64 14.31 1.28
N ILE A 143 -5.43 13.00 1.45
CA ILE A 143 -6.27 12.16 2.28
C ILE A 143 -6.20 12.70 3.71
N GLN A 144 -7.34 13.18 4.21
CA GLN A 144 -7.45 13.78 5.53
C GLN A 144 -7.44 12.70 6.62
N PRO A 145 -6.78 12.94 7.76
CA PRO A 145 -6.93 12.07 8.93
C PRO A 145 -8.37 12.12 9.43
N THR A 146 -8.98 10.96 9.63
CA THR A 146 -10.36 10.81 10.09
C THR A 146 -10.45 9.72 11.15
N GLY A 147 -11.34 9.87 12.12
CA GLY A 147 -11.58 8.83 13.13
C GLY A 147 -10.37 8.53 14.01
N SER A 148 -10.10 7.23 14.22
CA SER A 148 -9.11 6.74 15.19
C SER A 148 -7.68 6.69 14.63
N PHE A 149 -6.69 6.66 15.54
CA PHE A 149 -5.28 6.44 15.18
C PHE A 149 -5.09 5.15 14.37
N SER A 150 -5.68 4.06 14.84
CA SER A 150 -5.68 2.74 14.19
C SER A 150 -6.16 2.79 12.73
N TRP A 151 -7.23 3.56 12.49
CA TRP A 151 -7.79 3.75 11.16
C TRP A 151 -6.87 4.58 10.28
N ASN A 152 -6.39 5.74 10.77
CA ASN A 152 -5.46 6.59 10.04
C ASN A 152 -4.17 5.85 9.66
N LEU A 153 -3.65 5.03 10.57
CA LEU A 153 -2.50 4.15 10.31
C LEU A 153 -2.80 3.13 9.21
N ALA A 154 -3.98 2.50 9.23
CA ALA A 154 -4.40 1.53 8.22
C ALA A 154 -4.56 2.20 6.83
N VAL A 155 -5.19 3.37 6.76
CA VAL A 155 -5.36 4.15 5.52
C VAL A 155 -4.02 4.59 4.96
N ALA A 156 -3.10 5.08 5.80
CA ALA A 156 -1.77 5.48 5.35
C ALA A 156 -0.96 4.30 4.79
N ARG A 157 -1.08 3.12 5.42
CA ARG A 157 -0.47 1.88 4.92
C ARG A 157 -1.11 1.42 3.61
N ALA A 158 -2.43 1.50 3.49
CA ALA A 158 -3.16 1.17 2.27
C ALA A 158 -2.73 2.07 1.10
N ALA A 159 -2.65 3.40 1.30
CA ALA A 159 -2.21 4.35 0.29
C ALA A 159 -0.76 4.08 -0.15
N ARG A 160 0.15 3.86 0.81
CA ARG A 160 1.53 3.47 0.51
C ARG A 160 1.62 2.16 -0.25
N TRP A 161 0.83 1.16 0.14
CA TRP A 161 0.84 -0.15 -0.50
C TRP A 161 0.33 -0.09 -1.95
N LEU A 162 -0.72 0.68 -2.21
CA LEU A 162 -1.17 1.02 -3.56
C LEU A 162 -0.14 1.85 -4.34
N GLY A 163 0.94 2.27 -3.68
CA GLY A 163 2.04 3.01 -4.26
C GLY A 163 1.69 4.44 -4.57
N PHE A 164 0.71 5.03 -3.89
CA PHE A 164 0.36 6.43 -4.06
C PHE A 164 1.58 7.30 -3.77
N SER A 165 1.70 8.44 -4.44
CA SER A 165 2.74 9.43 -4.12
C SER A 165 2.56 9.92 -2.68
N PRO A 166 3.65 10.13 -1.90
CA PRO A 166 3.59 10.69 -0.55
C PRO A 166 2.78 11.97 -0.47
N LEU A 167 2.78 12.79 -1.53
CA LEU A 167 1.96 14.01 -1.65
C LEU A 167 0.51 13.79 -1.23
N TYR A 168 -0.08 12.63 -1.54
CA TYR A 168 -1.52 12.39 -1.33
C TYR A 168 -1.88 11.87 0.06
N TYR A 169 -0.92 11.41 0.85
CA TYR A 169 -1.17 10.88 2.19
C TYR A 169 -0.20 11.45 3.23
N GLN A 170 0.46 12.57 2.92
CA GLN A 170 1.47 13.18 3.77
C GLN A 170 0.86 13.64 5.10
N GLN A 171 -0.34 14.22 5.08
CA GLN A 171 -1.05 14.62 6.31
C GLN A 171 -1.39 13.43 7.21
N LEU A 172 -1.85 12.30 6.66
CA LEU A 172 -2.01 11.06 7.43
C LEU A 172 -0.68 10.61 8.05
N PHE A 173 0.38 10.65 7.24
CA PHE A 173 1.71 10.27 7.70
C PHE A 173 2.19 11.18 8.83
N HIS A 174 2.06 12.50 8.69
CA HIS A 174 2.39 13.48 9.72
C HIS A 174 1.52 13.33 10.96
N HIS A 175 0.22 13.05 10.81
CA HIS A 175 -0.67 12.81 11.94
C HIS A 175 -0.23 11.60 12.76
N VAL A 176 0.05 10.47 12.09
CA VAL A 176 0.52 9.24 12.75
C VAL A 176 1.93 9.44 13.33
N TYR A 177 2.83 10.10 12.59
CA TYR A 177 4.20 10.37 13.05
C TYR A 177 4.24 11.35 14.21
N GLY A 178 3.42 12.39 14.20
CA GLY A 178 3.31 13.35 15.30
C GLY A 178 3.02 12.64 16.61
N ARG A 179 2.11 11.65 16.60
CA ARG A 179 1.85 10.79 17.76
C ARG A 179 3.08 9.97 18.18
N ILE A 180 3.86 9.46 17.22
CA ILE A 180 5.12 8.75 17.51
C ILE A 180 6.16 9.66 18.16
N PHE A 181 6.25 10.93 17.75
CA PHE A 181 7.21 11.87 18.33
C PHE A 181 6.77 12.42 19.69
N MET A 182 5.46 12.55 19.91
CA MET A 182 4.86 12.96 21.19
C MET A 182 4.97 11.89 22.29
N PHE A 183 5.56 10.72 22.02
CA PHE A 183 5.88 9.72 23.03
C PHE A 183 6.83 10.31 24.08
N GLN A 184 6.26 10.67 25.23
CA GLN A 184 6.96 11.15 26.43
C GLN A 184 6.91 10.14 27.60
N GLY A 185 6.35 8.94 27.38
CA GLY A 185 6.25 7.90 28.41
C GLY A 185 4.86 7.68 29.01
N ASN A 186 3.82 8.41 28.57
CA ASN A 186 2.46 8.26 29.10
C ASN A 186 1.77 6.97 28.62
N ASP A 187 0.86 6.40 29.40
CA ASP A 187 0.17 5.12 29.11
C ASP A 187 -0.50 5.06 27.72
N HIS A 188 -1.21 6.12 27.31
CA HIS A 188 -1.84 6.22 25.99
C HIS A 188 -0.86 6.15 24.80
N CYS A 189 0.44 6.33 25.06
CA CYS A 189 1.46 6.17 24.05
C CYS A 189 1.69 4.69 23.71
N PHE A 190 1.56 3.78 24.69
CA PHE A 190 1.83 2.36 24.50
C PHE A 190 0.81 1.68 23.59
N ASP A 191 -0.47 2.03 23.70
CA ASP A 191 -1.52 1.47 22.83
C ASP A 191 -1.23 1.74 21.34
N HIS A 192 -0.81 2.96 21.01
CA HIS A 192 -0.42 3.31 19.65
C HIS A 192 0.85 2.56 19.19
N MET A 193 1.81 2.28 20.08
CA MET A 193 2.99 1.45 19.75
C MET A 193 2.57 0.01 19.43
N ILE A 194 1.67 -0.57 20.23
CA ILE A 194 1.09 -1.89 20.00
C ILE A 194 0.43 -1.93 18.63
N GLU A 195 -0.40 -0.94 18.31
CA GLU A 195 -1.08 -0.88 17.02
C GLU A 195 -0.11 -0.77 15.84
N ILE A 196 0.95 0.04 15.96
CA ILE A 196 1.99 0.14 14.93
C ILE A 196 2.67 -1.22 14.72
N GLU A 197 3.10 -1.88 15.80
CA GLU A 197 3.86 -3.12 15.74
C GLU A 197 3.02 -4.29 15.23
N THR A 198 1.84 -4.50 15.83
CA THR A 198 0.95 -5.64 15.53
C THR A 198 0.45 -5.59 14.09
N ARG A 199 0.21 -4.39 13.56
CA ARG A 199 -0.26 -4.20 12.18
C ARG A 199 0.86 -3.96 11.17
N ALA A 200 2.13 -4.02 11.58
CA ALA A 200 3.26 -3.85 10.66
C ALA A 200 3.39 -5.07 9.74
N ILE A 201 3.22 -4.84 8.43
CA ILE A 201 3.31 -5.86 7.37
C ILE A 201 4.71 -6.50 7.33
N GLY A 202 5.74 -5.78 7.77
CA GLY A 202 7.10 -6.30 7.91
C GLY A 202 8.04 -5.27 8.55
N ASN A 203 9.32 -5.61 8.64
CA ASN A 203 10.36 -4.72 9.19
C ASN A 203 10.63 -3.50 8.30
N TRP A 204 10.19 -3.54 7.04
CA TRP A 204 10.29 -2.44 6.08
C TRP A 204 9.15 -1.41 6.22
N ASP A 205 8.14 -1.69 7.05
CA ASP A 205 7.05 -0.76 7.31
C ASP A 205 7.59 0.56 7.89
N PRO A 206 7.31 1.72 7.26
CA PRO A 206 7.94 2.97 7.64
C PRO A 206 7.54 3.42 9.05
N PHE A 207 6.29 3.19 9.47
CA PHE A 207 5.81 3.54 10.81
C PHE A 207 6.53 2.69 11.86
N TYR A 208 6.64 1.39 11.61
CA TYR A 208 7.38 0.47 12.48
C TYR A 208 8.87 0.82 12.59
N ARG A 209 9.54 1.11 11.46
CA ARG A 209 10.95 1.54 11.47
C ARG A 209 11.16 2.80 12.29
N LYS A 210 10.26 3.77 12.15
CA LYS A 210 10.35 5.05 12.85
C LYS A 210 10.04 4.93 14.32
N LEU A 211 9.10 4.06 14.70
CA LEU A 211 8.90 3.65 16.09
C LEU A 211 10.19 3.07 16.67
N CYS A 212 10.82 2.10 16.00
CA CYS A 212 12.07 1.50 16.46
C CYS A 212 13.20 2.53 16.62
N GLN A 213 13.37 3.43 15.63
CA GLN A 213 14.35 4.52 15.68
C GLN A 213 14.11 5.44 16.88
N ARG A 214 12.86 5.85 17.10
CA ARG A 214 12.51 6.76 18.19
C ARG A 214 12.77 6.12 19.55
N LEU A 215 12.34 4.88 19.75
CA LEU A 215 12.54 4.17 21.02
C LEU A 215 14.02 3.89 21.29
N ALA A 216 14.80 3.51 20.26
CA ALA A 216 16.25 3.35 20.39
C ALA A 216 16.94 4.68 20.77
N ALA A 217 16.56 5.79 20.14
CA ALA A 217 17.07 7.11 20.47
C ALA A 217 16.72 7.54 21.91
N MET A 218 15.48 7.32 22.34
CA MET A 218 15.05 7.61 23.72
C MET A 218 15.80 6.75 24.74
N ARG A 219 16.00 5.45 24.46
CA ARG A 219 16.82 4.55 25.29
C ARG A 219 18.26 5.06 25.42
N TYR A 220 18.87 5.40 24.29
CA TYR A 220 20.24 5.89 24.24
C TYR A 220 20.44 7.22 24.99
N GLN A 221 19.42 8.09 25.01
CA GLN A 221 19.40 9.35 25.74
C GLN A 221 19.07 9.19 27.23
N GLY A 222 18.75 7.97 27.71
CA GLY A 222 18.30 7.75 29.08
C GLY A 222 16.91 8.33 29.38
N LEU A 223 16.14 8.70 28.35
CA LEU A 223 14.81 9.31 28.48
C LEU A 223 13.69 8.28 28.65
N LEU A 224 13.99 6.98 28.53
CA LEU A 224 13.08 5.92 28.97
C LEU A 224 13.19 5.79 30.49
N SER A 225 12.65 6.76 31.22
CA SER A 225 12.67 6.80 32.69
C SER A 225 11.65 5.83 33.32
N ASP A 226 10.56 5.51 32.63
CA ASP A 226 9.70 4.35 32.95
C ASP A 226 10.33 3.06 32.44
N GLN A 227 11.46 2.72 33.05
CA GLN A 227 12.23 1.50 32.78
C GLN A 227 11.40 0.24 32.97
N MET A 228 10.23 0.27 33.62
CA MET A 228 9.42 -0.93 33.79
C MET A 228 8.47 -1.14 32.62
N ALA A 229 7.67 -0.15 32.21
CA ALA A 229 6.69 -0.33 31.12
C ALA A 229 7.34 -0.54 29.76
N ALA A 230 8.31 0.28 29.35
CA ALA A 230 8.97 0.15 28.04
C ALA A 230 9.90 -1.07 27.96
N PHE A 231 10.53 -1.47 29.07
CA PHE A 231 11.36 -2.68 29.13
C PHE A 231 10.52 -3.96 29.20
N VAL A 232 9.42 -3.96 29.98
CA VAL A 232 8.44 -5.06 30.01
C VAL A 232 7.79 -5.20 28.63
N TYR A 233 7.49 -4.08 27.97
CA TYR A 233 7.03 -4.06 26.59
C TYR A 233 8.07 -4.67 25.65
N GLY A 234 9.31 -4.17 25.64
CA GLY A 234 10.39 -4.75 24.84
C GLY A 234 10.74 -6.21 25.18
N LYS A 235 10.44 -6.68 26.41
CA LYS A 235 10.54 -8.11 26.79
C LYS A 235 9.42 -8.95 26.19
N LYS A 236 8.20 -8.42 26.15
CA LYS A 236 7.01 -9.10 25.57
C LYS A 236 6.98 -9.02 24.04
N HIS A 237 7.62 -8.00 23.46
CA HIS A 237 7.58 -7.68 22.04
C HIS A 237 8.95 -7.91 21.37
N ALA A 238 9.27 -9.19 21.16
CA ALA A 238 10.56 -9.63 20.60
C ALA A 238 10.88 -8.99 19.23
N LYS A 239 9.85 -8.78 18.40
CA LYS A 239 9.97 -8.11 17.10
C LYS A 239 10.48 -6.67 17.30
N LEU A 240 9.80 -5.87 18.12
CA LEU A 240 10.25 -4.51 18.44
C LEU A 240 11.68 -4.47 19.00
N ARG A 241 12.01 -5.35 19.95
CA ARG A 241 13.38 -5.43 20.52
C ARG A 241 14.43 -5.66 19.44
N ALA A 242 14.20 -6.62 18.54
CA ALA A 242 15.11 -6.90 17.44
C ALA A 242 15.27 -5.67 16.52
N GLY A 243 14.17 -4.98 16.22
CA GLY A 243 14.18 -3.74 15.44
C GLY A 243 14.98 -2.62 16.11
N MET A 244 14.85 -2.44 17.43
CA MET A 244 15.56 -1.39 18.17
C MET A 244 17.06 -1.68 18.31
N ASN A 245 17.48 -2.93 18.52
CA ASN A 245 18.89 -3.31 18.66
C ASN A 245 19.72 -2.93 17.42
N GLY A 246 19.14 -3.02 16.22
CA GLY A 246 19.80 -2.57 15.00
C GLY A 246 20.12 -1.07 14.99
N TYR A 247 19.26 -0.25 15.62
CA TYR A 247 19.47 1.19 15.73
C TYR A 247 20.37 1.58 16.90
N ASP A 248 20.38 0.82 18.01
CA ASP A 248 21.35 1.05 19.09
C ASP A 248 22.77 0.95 18.59
N LEU A 249 23.06 -0.08 17.80
CA LEU A 249 24.40 -0.29 17.24
C LEU A 249 24.84 0.91 16.39
N GLN A 250 23.91 1.52 15.64
CA GLN A 250 24.17 2.74 14.88
C GLN A 250 24.48 3.93 15.80
N HIS A 251 23.75 4.08 16.91
CA HIS A 251 24.01 5.14 17.89
C HIS A 251 25.34 4.95 18.63
N GLU A 252 25.70 3.72 19.00
CA GLU A 252 26.98 3.39 19.62
C GLU A 252 28.16 3.63 18.67
N ASN A 253 28.06 3.20 17.41
CA ASN A 253 29.07 3.49 16.39
C ASN A 253 29.26 4.99 16.21
N ARG A 254 28.17 5.77 16.22
CA ARG A 254 28.24 7.25 16.17
C ARG A 254 28.93 7.85 17.40
N ARG A 255 28.71 7.31 18.61
CA ARG A 255 29.47 7.74 19.83
C ARG A 255 30.96 7.51 19.67
N ARG A 256 31.35 6.33 19.18
CA ARG A 256 32.76 5.95 19.02
C ARG A 256 33.46 6.87 18.03
N LEU A 257 32.79 7.21 16.92
CA LEU A 257 33.31 8.16 15.93
C LEU A 257 33.54 9.54 16.54
N ILE A 258 32.58 10.08 17.31
CA ILE A 258 32.70 11.42 17.93
C ILE A 258 33.78 11.46 19.03
N ARG A 259 34.00 10.36 19.75
CA ARG A 259 35.02 10.29 20.82
C ARG A 259 36.43 9.99 20.31
N GLY A 260 36.55 9.44 19.10
CA GLY A 260 37.82 9.09 18.47
C GLY A 260 38.39 10.18 17.55
N SER A 261 37.73 11.33 17.47
CA SER A 261 38.10 12.54 16.73
C SER A 261 38.27 13.70 17.70
#